data_AF-A0A9N9P1Y7-F1
#
_entry.id   AF-A0A9N9P1Y7-F1
#
_cell.length_a   1.000
_cell.length_b   1.000
_cell.length_c   1.000
_cell.angle_alpha   90.00
_cell.angle_beta   90.00
_cell.angle_gamma   90.00
#
_symmetry.space_group_name_H-M   'P 1'
#
loop_
_entity.id
_entity.type
_entity.pdbx_description
1 polymer ?
#
loop_
_entity_poly.entity_id
_entity_poly.type
_entity_poly.pdbx_seq_one_letter_code
_entity_poly.pdbx_strand_id
1 'polypeptide(L)'
;ALQSSICRSSSEAVTSIYQQAFFTKTRLDGILVMGYDNSVICEILLSEIYFHPYTFTIGSLNLTIFGIGKSNNPDWNYAGKGYRSSFVHNFRKTRTIFFQEFSNKEAIVRIYQNFQEIQNFRDTNPNSVWNKI
;
A
#
# COMPACT_ATOMS: atom_id res chain seq x y z
N ALA A 1 -22.01 10.23 -2.26
CA ALA A 1 -20.67 9.76 -2.65
C ALA A 1 -20.71 9.38 -4.12
N LEU A 2 -19.64 9.62 -4.88
CA LEU A 2 -19.53 9.14 -6.27
C LEU A 2 -19.64 7.61 -6.29
N GLN A 3 -20.50 7.07 -7.15
CA GLN A 3 -20.72 5.63 -7.31
C GLN A 3 -20.84 5.29 -8.80
N SER A 4 -20.25 4.16 -9.22
CA SER A 4 -20.44 3.65 -10.58
C SER A 4 -21.73 2.84 -10.61
N SER A 5 -22.38 2.81 -11.77
CA SER A 5 -23.38 1.80 -12.06
C SER A 5 -22.72 0.40 -12.18
N ILE A 6 -23.54 -0.64 -12.34
CA ILE A 6 -23.05 -1.97 -12.71
C ILE A 6 -22.47 -1.88 -14.13
N CYS A 7 -21.16 -2.08 -14.26
CA CYS A 7 -20.45 -2.03 -15.53
C CYS A 7 -19.95 -3.42 -15.95
N ARG A 8 -19.64 -3.60 -17.24
CA ARG A 8 -19.22 -4.89 -17.80
C ARG A 8 -17.76 -5.22 -17.48
N SER A 9 -17.00 -4.24 -17.00
CA SER A 9 -15.62 -4.42 -16.55
C SER A 9 -15.25 -3.43 -15.44
N SER A 10 -14.21 -3.76 -14.68
CA SER A 10 -13.59 -2.83 -13.73
C SER A 10 -13.09 -1.55 -14.40
N SER A 11 -12.61 -1.66 -15.65
CA SER A 11 -12.15 -0.51 -16.43
C SER A 11 -13.29 0.48 -16.72
N GLU A 12 -14.45 -0.04 -17.09
CA GLU A 12 -15.64 0.76 -17.39
C GLU A 12 -16.21 1.39 -16.11
N ALA A 13 -16.23 0.66 -14.99
CA ALA A 13 -16.63 1.19 -13.69
C ALA A 13 -15.74 2.37 -13.24
N VAL A 14 -14.40 2.22 -13.34
CA VAL A 14 -13.46 3.30 -12.99
C VAL A 14 -13.64 4.50 -13.92
N THR A 15 -13.78 4.28 -15.22
CA THR A 15 -14.00 5.36 -16.20
C THR A 15 -15.28 6.13 -15.90
N SER A 16 -16.36 5.44 -15.54
CA SER A 16 -17.64 6.08 -15.17
C SER A 16 -17.51 7.00 -13.95
N ILE A 17 -16.79 6.58 -12.90
CA ILE A 17 -16.53 7.41 -11.72
C ILE A 17 -15.72 8.65 -12.09
N TYR A 18 -14.65 8.48 -12.88
CA TYR A 18 -13.78 9.59 -13.30
C TYR A 18 -14.55 10.60 -14.17
N GLN A 19 -15.41 10.12 -15.08
CA GLN A 19 -16.33 10.98 -15.85
C GLN A 19 -17.24 11.81 -14.94
N GLN A 20 -17.83 11.19 -13.92
CA GLN A 20 -18.71 11.91 -12.99
C GLN A 20 -17.95 12.93 -12.14
N ALA A 21 -16.72 12.62 -11.73
CA ALA A 21 -15.93 13.46 -10.83
C ALA A 21 -15.24 14.64 -11.55
N PHE A 22 -14.70 14.38 -12.74
CA PHE A 22 -13.78 15.27 -13.44
C PHE A 22 -14.26 15.67 -14.84
N PHE A 23 -15.46 15.23 -15.26
CA PHE A 23 -16.06 15.53 -16.55
C PHE A 23 -15.20 15.11 -17.77
N THR A 24 -14.37 14.09 -17.58
CA THR A 24 -13.38 13.58 -18.56
C THR A 24 -13.67 12.14 -18.97
N LYS A 25 -13.42 11.77 -20.23
CA LYS A 25 -13.79 10.45 -20.78
C LYS A 25 -12.83 9.31 -20.44
N THR A 26 -11.68 9.55 -19.79
CA THR A 26 -10.59 8.57 -19.73
C THR A 26 -10.29 8.04 -18.32
N ARG A 27 -9.89 6.77 -18.26
CA ARG A 27 -9.38 6.08 -17.05
C ARG A 27 -7.98 6.57 -16.65
N LEU A 28 -7.23 7.16 -17.57
CA LEU A 28 -5.82 7.52 -17.42
C LEU A 28 -5.63 8.83 -16.67
N ASP A 29 -6.70 9.57 -16.43
CA ASP A 29 -6.62 10.87 -15.79
C ASP A 29 -6.07 10.79 -14.36
N GLY A 30 -6.14 9.64 -13.68
CA GLY A 30 -5.45 9.46 -12.39
C GLY A 30 -3.93 9.71 -12.45
N ILE A 31 -3.30 9.35 -13.57
CA ILE A 31 -1.89 9.66 -13.87
C ILE A 31 -1.76 11.17 -14.18
N LEU A 32 -2.70 11.71 -14.95
CA LEU A 32 -2.72 13.14 -15.31
C LEU A 32 -3.00 14.06 -14.11
N VAL A 33 -3.73 13.60 -13.08
CA VAL A 33 -4.15 14.41 -11.92
C VAL A 33 -2.93 15.02 -11.22
N MET A 34 -1.84 14.26 -11.16
CA MET A 34 -0.57 14.71 -10.55
C MET A 34 0.54 14.91 -11.59
N GLY A 35 0.22 14.88 -12.90
CA GLY A 35 1.18 15.06 -13.98
C GLY A 35 2.20 13.92 -14.14
N TYR A 36 1.84 12.70 -13.76
CA TYR A 36 2.71 11.52 -13.90
C TYR A 36 2.88 11.04 -15.35
N ASP A 37 2.23 11.69 -16.30
CA ASP A 37 2.47 11.56 -17.75
C ASP A 37 3.59 12.48 -18.24
N ASN A 38 4.00 13.46 -17.43
CA ASN A 38 5.12 14.35 -17.73
C ASN A 38 6.44 13.67 -17.34
N SER A 39 7.26 13.35 -18.34
CA SER A 39 8.55 12.68 -18.14
C SER A 39 9.51 13.47 -17.25
N VAL A 40 9.48 14.80 -17.27
CA VAL A 40 10.33 15.65 -16.41
C VAL A 40 9.91 15.52 -14.94
N ILE A 41 8.59 15.48 -14.68
CA ILE A 41 8.08 15.25 -13.31
C ILE A 41 8.49 13.87 -12.83
N CYS A 42 8.35 12.84 -13.66
CA CYS A 42 8.79 11.49 -13.33
C CYS A 42 10.29 11.43 -13.06
N GLU A 43 11.13 12.02 -13.92
CA GLU A 43 12.59 12.07 -13.71
C GLU A 43 12.95 12.74 -12.39
N ILE A 44 12.30 13.86 -12.04
CA ILE A 44 12.51 14.53 -10.75
C ILE A 44 12.10 13.64 -9.58
N LEU A 45 10.96 12.96 -9.67
CA LEU A 45 10.48 12.08 -8.61
C LEU A 45 11.37 10.84 -8.43
N LEU A 46 12.02 10.37 -9.49
CA LEU A 46 12.83 9.15 -9.50
C LEU A 46 14.33 9.42 -9.27
N SER A 47 14.82 10.66 -9.43
CA SER A 47 16.25 10.99 -9.46
C SER A 47 17.02 10.70 -8.17
N GLU A 48 16.34 10.50 -7.05
CA GLU A 48 16.94 10.22 -5.74
C GLU A 48 16.37 8.96 -5.05
N ILE A 49 15.64 8.13 -5.79
CA ILE A 49 15.05 6.91 -5.25
C ILE A 49 16.04 5.75 -5.35
N TYR A 50 16.70 5.45 -4.22
CA TYR A 50 17.57 4.28 -4.08
C TYR A 50 16.82 2.94 -4.12
N PHE A 51 15.52 2.95 -3.78
CA PHE A 51 14.67 1.77 -3.78
C PHE A 51 13.27 2.13 -4.28
N HIS A 52 12.88 1.51 -5.39
CA HIS A 52 11.55 1.68 -5.96
C HIS A 52 10.57 0.75 -5.25
N PRO A 53 9.50 1.28 -4.64
CA PRO A 53 8.46 0.45 -4.11
C PRO A 53 7.89 -0.47 -5.18
N TYR A 54 7.62 -1.72 -4.80
CA TYR A 54 7.00 -2.68 -5.70
C TYR A 54 5.83 -3.36 -5.01
N THR A 55 4.84 -3.75 -5.81
CA THR A 55 3.65 -4.45 -5.34
C THR A 55 3.59 -5.82 -6.00
N PHE A 56 3.23 -6.82 -5.21
CA PHE A 56 2.95 -8.16 -5.72
C PHE A 56 1.74 -8.76 -5.00
N THR A 57 1.12 -9.72 -5.65
CA THR A 57 -0.10 -10.36 -5.15
C THR A 57 0.23 -11.65 -4.43
N ILE A 58 -0.31 -11.81 -3.22
CA ILE A 58 -0.30 -13.06 -2.44
C ILE A 58 -1.76 -13.45 -2.21
N GLY A 59 -2.27 -14.43 -2.97
CA GLY A 59 -3.69 -14.77 -2.94
C GLY A 59 -4.55 -13.58 -3.35
N SER A 60 -5.38 -13.07 -2.43
CA SER A 60 -6.21 -11.87 -2.64
C SER A 60 -5.58 -10.58 -2.10
N LEU A 61 -4.39 -10.64 -1.50
CA LEU A 61 -3.69 -9.49 -0.94
C LEU A 61 -2.76 -8.88 -1.98
N ASN A 62 -2.82 -7.56 -2.14
CA ASN A 62 -1.82 -6.79 -2.86
C ASN A 62 -0.87 -6.17 -1.83
N LEU A 63 0.32 -6.75 -1.69
CA LEU A 63 1.34 -6.32 -0.74
C LEU A 63 2.31 -5.37 -1.45
N THR A 64 2.47 -4.17 -0.91
CA THR A 64 3.46 -3.19 -1.35
C THR A 64 4.64 -3.19 -0.38
N ILE A 65 5.85 -3.32 -0.90
CA ILE A 65 7.09 -3.11 -0.14
C ILE A 65 7.67 -1.77 -0.57
N PHE A 66 7.93 -0.88 0.39
CA PHE A 66 8.42 0.49 0.14
C PHE A 66 9.61 0.88 1.03
N GLY A 67 10.19 -0.09 1.75
CA GLY A 67 11.48 0.08 2.44
C GLY A 67 12.20 -1.25 2.60
N ILE A 68 13.53 -1.24 2.39
CA ILE A 68 14.41 -2.40 2.58
C ILE A 68 15.40 -2.08 3.70
N GLY A 69 15.04 -2.44 4.93
CA GLY A 69 15.95 -2.41 6.07
C GLY A 69 16.60 -3.78 6.24
N LYS A 70 17.93 -3.82 6.34
CA LYS A 70 18.70 -5.07 6.55
C LYS A 70 19.15 -5.20 8.00
N SER A 71 19.29 -6.44 8.46
CA SER A 71 19.96 -6.81 9.69
C SER A 71 20.70 -8.13 9.53
N ASN A 72 21.42 -8.54 10.57
CA ASN A 72 22.04 -9.87 10.64
C ASN A 72 21.12 -10.90 11.33
N ASN A 73 19.81 -10.64 11.44
CA ASN A 73 18.87 -11.53 12.09
C ASN A 73 18.27 -12.54 11.08
N PRO A 74 18.70 -13.81 11.06
CA PRO A 74 18.17 -14.80 10.13
C PRO A 74 16.69 -15.12 10.37
N ASP A 75 16.19 -14.98 11.61
CA ASP A 75 14.79 -15.25 11.96
C ASP A 75 13.83 -14.24 11.31
N TRP A 76 14.36 -13.09 10.89
CA TRP A 76 13.63 -12.07 10.13
C TRP A 76 13.96 -12.10 8.64
N ASN A 77 14.51 -13.20 8.13
CA ASN A 77 15.04 -13.28 6.76
C ASN A 77 16.03 -12.15 6.45
N TYR A 78 16.86 -11.79 7.43
CA TYR A 78 17.82 -10.68 7.36
C TYR A 78 17.18 -9.29 7.17
N ALA A 79 15.86 -9.16 7.33
CA ALA A 79 15.20 -7.87 7.41
C ALA A 79 15.49 -7.19 8.77
N GLY A 80 15.28 -5.88 8.85
CA GLY A 80 15.47 -5.11 10.07
C GLY A 80 14.94 -3.70 9.96
N LYS A 81 15.37 -2.84 10.89
CA LYS A 81 14.97 -1.43 10.92
C LYS A 81 15.13 -0.77 9.54
N GLY A 82 14.05 -0.18 9.05
CA GLY A 82 13.95 0.41 7.71
C GLY A 82 13.13 -0.43 6.73
N TYR A 83 12.88 -1.71 7.02
CA TYR A 83 11.94 -2.52 6.25
C TYR A 83 10.53 -2.04 6.52
N ARG A 84 9.78 -1.77 5.44
CA ARG A 84 8.40 -1.29 5.52
C ARG A 84 7.57 -1.87 4.38
N SER A 85 6.38 -2.36 4.73
CA SER A 85 5.42 -2.87 3.77
C SER A 85 3.99 -2.58 4.21
N SER A 86 3.05 -2.60 3.28
CA SER A 86 1.65 -2.42 3.58
C SER A 86 0.75 -3.16 2.61
N PHE A 87 -0.46 -3.46 3.06
CA PHE A 87 -1.52 -3.97 2.20
C PHE A 87 -2.88 -3.50 2.70
N VAL A 88 -3.85 -3.51 1.80
CA VAL A 88 -5.23 -3.17 2.13
C VAL A 88 -6.05 -4.45 2.22
N HIS A 89 -6.76 -4.63 3.33
CA HIS A 89 -7.66 -5.75 3.52
C HIS A 89 -8.89 -5.34 4.35
N ASN A 90 -9.94 -6.16 4.30
CA ASN A 90 -11.10 -5.95 5.15
C ASN A 90 -10.81 -6.50 6.55
N PHE A 91 -10.78 -5.64 7.54
CA PHE A 91 -10.66 -6.00 8.95
C PHE A 91 -11.93 -5.56 9.67
N ARG A 92 -12.60 -6.50 10.34
CA ARG A 92 -13.90 -6.26 11.00
C ARG A 92 -14.95 -5.61 10.07
N LYS A 93 -15.01 -6.09 8.82
CA LYS A 93 -15.90 -5.61 7.74
C LYS A 93 -15.61 -4.18 7.22
N THR A 94 -14.49 -3.58 7.63
CA THR A 94 -14.07 -2.24 7.18
C THR A 94 -12.78 -2.33 6.36
N ARG A 95 -12.72 -1.59 5.25
CA ARG A 95 -11.50 -1.48 4.43
C ARG A 95 -10.40 -0.80 5.25
N THR A 96 -9.30 -1.51 5.43
CA THR A 96 -8.28 -1.19 6.43
C THR A 96 -6.89 -1.33 5.84
N ILE A 97 -5.95 -0.46 6.26
CA ILE A 97 -4.54 -0.55 5.87
C ILE A 97 -3.79 -1.28 6.98
N PHE A 98 -3.11 -2.36 6.62
CA PHE A 98 -2.10 -2.99 7.45
C PHE A 98 -0.75 -2.40 7.06
N PHE A 99 -0.10 -1.74 8.01
CA PHE A 99 1.25 -1.22 7.86
C PHE A 99 2.19 -2.06 8.71
N GLN A 100 3.28 -2.52 8.12
CA GLN A 100 4.22 -3.46 8.73
C GLN A 100 5.62 -2.88 8.68
N GLU A 101 6.35 -2.96 9.78
CA GLU A 101 7.74 -2.55 9.85
C GLU A 101 8.52 -3.35 10.88
N PHE A 102 9.84 -3.28 10.80
CA PHE A 102 10.72 -3.72 11.87
C PHE A 102 11.31 -2.53 12.61
N SER A 103 11.36 -2.63 13.94
CA SER A 103 12.23 -1.82 14.79
C SER A 103 13.57 -2.52 15.01
N ASN A 104 14.41 -2.01 15.91
CA ASN A 104 15.67 -2.68 16.26
C ASN A 104 15.44 -4.06 16.92
N LYS A 105 14.29 -4.29 17.56
CA LYS A 105 14.03 -5.48 18.39
C LYS A 105 12.68 -6.15 18.15
N GLU A 106 11.81 -5.53 17.36
CA GLU A 106 10.43 -5.97 17.23
C GLU A 106 9.98 -5.94 15.76
N ALA A 107 9.17 -6.93 15.39
CA ALA A 107 8.24 -6.83 14.29
C ALA A 107 6.99 -6.06 14.76
N ILE A 108 6.48 -5.17 13.91
CA ILE A 108 5.35 -4.29 14.23
C ILE A 108 4.33 -4.37 13.11
N VAL A 109 3.06 -4.55 13.46
CA VAL A 109 1.92 -4.40 12.56
C VAL A 109 0.96 -3.37 13.14
N ARG A 110 0.76 -2.29 12.41
CA ARG A 110 -0.16 -1.20 12.75
C ARG A 110 -1.35 -1.26 11.81
N ILE A 111 -2.54 -1.10 12.36
CA ILE A 111 -3.79 -1.18 11.62
C ILE A 111 -4.40 0.21 11.57
N TYR A 112 -4.61 0.74 10.37
CA TYR A 112 -5.18 2.06 10.15
C TYR A 112 -6.56 1.98 9.50
N GLN A 113 -7.53 2.66 10.10
CA GLN A 113 -8.87 2.90 9.55
C GLN A 113 -9.15 4.41 9.55
N ASN A 114 -9.69 4.94 8.47
CA ASN A 114 -10.02 6.37 8.35
C ASN A 114 -8.86 7.31 8.76
N PHE A 115 -7.64 6.97 8.35
CA PHE A 115 -6.40 7.71 8.67
C PHE A 115 -6.03 7.75 10.17
N GLN A 116 -6.66 6.92 11.00
CA GLN A 116 -6.33 6.78 12.42
C GLN A 116 -5.76 5.38 12.70
N GLU A 117 -4.71 5.32 13.51
CA GLU A 117 -4.19 4.05 14.04
C GLU A 117 -5.20 3.49 15.04
N ILE A 118 -5.81 2.35 14.72
CA ILE A 118 -6.80 1.72 15.60
C ILE A 118 -6.22 0.58 16.44
N GLN A 119 -5.15 -0.06 15.96
CA GLN A 119 -4.46 -1.14 16.65
C GLN A 119 -2.96 -1.14 16.32
N ASN A 120 -2.16 -1.61 17.26
CA ASN A 120 -0.71 -1.66 17.18
C ASN A 120 -0.22 -2.93 17.86
N PHE A 121 0.22 -3.90 17.06
CA PHE A 121 0.70 -5.19 17.53
C PHE A 121 2.21 -5.26 17.36
N ARG A 122 2.89 -5.77 18.39
CA ARG A 122 4.34 -5.87 18.45
C ARG A 122 4.75 -7.18 19.07
N ASP A 123 5.83 -7.74 18.56
CA ASP A 123 6.51 -8.90 19.13
C ASP A 123 7.94 -9.00 18.57
N THR A 124 8.72 -9.89 19.14
CA THR A 124 10.08 -10.23 18.73
C THR A 124 10.19 -10.87 17.35
N ASN A 125 9.11 -11.43 16.80
CA ASN A 125 9.10 -12.01 15.45
C ASN A 125 7.75 -11.82 14.74
N PRO A 126 7.71 -11.78 13.39
CA PRO A 126 6.48 -11.55 12.64
C PRO A 126 5.38 -12.57 12.88
N ASN A 127 5.70 -13.85 13.06
CA ASN A 127 4.70 -14.91 13.26
C ASN A 127 3.94 -14.68 14.57
N SER A 128 4.64 -14.33 15.64
CA SER A 128 4.01 -13.99 16.92
C SER A 128 3.15 -12.74 16.83
N VAL A 129 3.49 -11.75 15.98
CA VAL A 129 2.64 -10.59 15.74
C VAL A 129 1.35 -10.99 15.05
N TRP A 130 1.45 -11.79 13.98
CA TRP A 130 0.28 -12.24 13.21
C TRP A 130 -0.66 -13.14 14.02
N ASN A 131 -0.14 -13.94 14.94
CA ASN A 131 -0.96 -14.74 15.85
C ASN A 131 -1.83 -13.91 16.82
N LYS A 132 -1.55 -12.61 16.98
CA LYS A 132 -2.33 -11.70 17.85
C LYS A 132 -3.46 -10.97 17.11
N ILE A 133 -3.49 -11.01 15.78
CA ILE A 133 -4.40 -10.24 14.92
C ILE A 133 -5.59 -11.11 14.52
#